data_AF-A0A0D3QIM5-F1
#
_entry.id   AF-A0A0D3QIM5-F1
#
_cell.length_a   1.000
_cell.length_b   1.000
_cell.length_c   1.000
_cell.angle_alpha   90.00
_cell.angle_beta   90.00
_cell.angle_gamma   90.00
#
_symmetry.space_group_name_H-M   'P 1'
#
loop_
_entity.id
_entity.type
_entity.pdbx_description
1 polymer ?
#
loop_
_entity_poly.entity_id
_entity_poly.type
_entity_poly.pdbx_seq_one_letter_code
_entity_poly.pdbx_strand_id
1 'polypeptide(L)'
;LFQKAIQQGLKAALFTTSTAAIMLSSSGALGVAAGVIATNNDAAFSNNVAANNWNEITAGGVANGTPAGGPQNNWAFTYGGDYTITADVVDRIITAINVEGTTPVGLNIAQNTVVGSIITGGNLLPVTITAGKSLTLNGTNAVAANHGFDVPADNYTGLGNIT
;
A
#
# COMPACT_ATOMS: atom_id res chain seq x y z
N LEU A 1 4.51 29.43 -25.27
CA LEU A 1 4.37 29.81 -23.84
C LEU A 1 3.13 29.20 -23.18
N PHE A 2 1.94 29.30 -23.80
CA PHE A 2 0.67 28.85 -23.21
C PHE A 2 0.56 27.35 -22.93
N GLN A 3 1.08 26.48 -23.81
CA GLN A 3 1.03 25.03 -23.60
C GLN A 3 1.80 24.59 -22.35
N LYS A 4 2.93 25.26 -22.06
CA LYS A 4 3.75 24.99 -20.86
C LYS A 4 3.04 25.45 -19.58
N ALA A 5 2.36 26.59 -19.63
CA ALA A 5 1.58 27.11 -18.49
C ALA A 5 0.34 26.25 -18.20
N ILE A 6 -0.34 25.75 -19.24
CA ILE A 6 -1.49 24.84 -19.11
C ILE A 6 -1.04 23.49 -18.55
N GLN A 7 0.07 22.94 -19.02
CA GLN A 7 0.64 21.70 -18.45
C GLN A 7 1.06 21.87 -16.99
N GLN A 8 1.68 22.99 -16.64
CA GLN A 8 2.07 23.28 -15.25
C GLN A 8 0.84 23.49 -14.35
N GLY A 9 -0.19 24.20 -14.85
CA GLY A 9 -1.44 24.44 -14.13
C GLY A 9 -2.28 23.18 -13.94
N LEU A 10 -2.34 22.31 -14.96
CA LEU A 10 -3.04 21.03 -14.91
C LEU A 10 -2.32 20.03 -13.99
N LYS A 11 -0.97 20.03 -14.02
CA LYS A 11 -0.15 19.26 -13.09
C LYS A 11 -0.38 19.73 -11.65
N ALA A 12 -0.33 21.04 -11.38
CA ALA A 12 -0.60 21.56 -10.04
C ALA A 12 -2.03 21.22 -9.56
N ALA A 13 -3.05 21.43 -10.40
CA ALA A 13 -4.45 21.16 -10.05
C ALA A 13 -4.73 19.67 -9.75
N LEU A 14 -4.03 18.75 -10.39
CA LEU A 14 -4.14 17.31 -10.10
C LEU A 14 -3.56 16.92 -8.73
N PHE A 15 -2.67 17.74 -8.16
CA PHE A 15 -1.91 17.39 -6.95
C PHE A 15 -2.15 18.30 -5.74
N THR A 16 -2.70 19.52 -5.88
CA THR A 16 -2.87 20.44 -4.72
C THR A 16 -4.21 20.37 -4.00
N THR A 17 -5.25 19.72 -4.56
CA THR A 17 -6.58 19.62 -3.90
C THR A 17 -7.28 18.28 -4.16
N SER A 18 -6.51 17.23 -4.39
CA SER A 18 -7.05 15.94 -4.78
C SER A 18 -7.64 15.17 -3.60
N THR A 19 -8.94 15.36 -3.34
CA THR A 19 -9.82 14.25 -2.90
C THR A 19 -10.13 13.33 -4.09
N ALA A 20 -9.29 13.30 -5.14
CA ALA A 20 -9.37 12.27 -6.17
C ALA A 20 -8.38 11.16 -5.80
N ALA A 21 -8.92 9.96 -5.63
CA ALA A 21 -8.14 8.75 -5.44
C ALA A 21 -7.09 8.65 -6.54
N ILE A 22 -5.82 8.51 -6.16
CA ILE A 22 -4.80 8.04 -7.10
C ILE A 22 -5.14 6.58 -7.40
N MET A 23 -5.75 6.33 -8.56
CA MET A 23 -6.02 4.96 -9.01
C MET A 23 -4.71 4.34 -9.49
N LEU A 24 -4.14 3.49 -8.63
CA LEU A 24 -3.02 2.63 -8.99
C LEU A 24 -3.62 1.31 -9.48
N SER A 25 -3.30 0.92 -10.71
CA SER A 25 -3.60 -0.41 -11.24
C SER A 25 -2.33 -1.04 -11.78
N SER A 26 -2.18 -2.34 -11.54
CA SER A 26 -1.04 -3.14 -11.98
C SER A 26 -1.43 -4.62 -12.11
N SER A 27 -0.55 -5.43 -12.70
CA SER A 27 -0.80 -6.85 -12.95
C SER A 27 0.47 -7.68 -12.81
N GLY A 28 0.63 -8.41 -11.70
CA GLY A 28 1.73 -9.37 -11.50
C GLY A 28 1.73 -10.08 -10.15
N ALA A 29 2.17 -11.35 -10.13
CA ALA A 29 1.93 -12.36 -9.08
C ALA A 29 2.95 -12.43 -7.92
N LEU A 30 2.61 -13.19 -6.86
CA LEU A 30 3.30 -13.34 -5.55
C LEU A 30 4.05 -14.68 -5.34
N GLY A 31 4.94 -14.77 -4.33
CA GLY A 31 5.60 -16.01 -3.88
C GLY A 31 6.11 -15.94 -2.42
N VAL A 32 6.11 -17.07 -1.69
CA VAL A 32 6.43 -17.35 -0.26
C VAL A 32 6.06 -16.29 0.79
N ALA A 33 5.14 -16.68 1.68
CA ALA A 33 4.49 -15.77 2.61
C ALA A 33 5.10 -15.78 4.03
N ALA A 34 5.68 -14.62 4.37
CA ALA A 34 5.72 -14.07 5.70
C ALA A 34 5.18 -12.63 5.60
N GLY A 35 3.97 -12.40 6.10
CA GLY A 35 3.26 -11.12 5.99
C GLY A 35 1.98 -11.14 6.82
N VAL A 36 1.18 -10.09 6.72
CA VAL A 36 -0.07 -9.97 7.50
C VAL A 36 -1.27 -9.64 6.62
N ILE A 37 -2.45 -10.11 6.98
CA ILE A 37 -3.72 -9.72 6.34
C ILE A 37 -4.57 -8.95 7.33
N ALA A 38 -5.03 -7.76 6.93
CA ALA A 38 -6.05 -7.06 7.69
C ALA A 38 -7.37 -7.83 7.52
N THR A 39 -8.17 -7.98 8.59
CA THR A 39 -9.51 -8.60 8.49
C THR A 39 -10.61 -7.79 9.18
N ASN A 40 -10.29 -6.57 9.63
CA ASN A 40 -11.18 -5.75 10.45
C ASN A 40 -11.19 -4.29 10.00
N ASN A 41 -12.34 -3.61 10.14
CA ASN A 41 -12.59 -2.24 9.67
C ASN A 41 -11.74 -1.15 10.36
N ASP A 42 -11.21 -1.44 11.54
CA ASP A 42 -10.36 -0.54 12.33
C ASP A 42 -8.85 -0.84 12.17
N ALA A 43 -8.45 -1.48 11.08
CA ALA A 43 -7.05 -1.85 10.84
C ALA A 43 -6.15 -0.62 10.59
N ALA A 44 -5.17 -0.44 11.48
CA ALA A 44 -4.11 0.57 11.40
C ALA A 44 -2.72 -0.04 11.58
N PHE A 45 -1.69 0.62 11.01
CA PHE A 45 -0.30 0.16 11.11
C PHE A 45 0.24 0.18 12.55
N SER A 46 -0.35 0.99 13.42
CA SER A 46 -0.03 1.05 14.85
C SER A 46 -0.68 -0.06 15.69
N ASN A 47 -1.61 -0.85 15.12
CA ASN A 47 -2.29 -1.88 15.89
C ASN A 47 -1.31 -2.93 16.43
N ASN A 48 -1.47 -3.22 17.72
CA ASN A 48 -0.86 -4.35 18.42
C ASN A 48 -1.59 -5.66 18.05
N VAL A 49 -0.90 -6.80 18.16
CA VAL A 49 -1.44 -8.17 18.16
C VAL A 49 -2.76 -8.30 18.95
N ALA A 50 -2.85 -7.70 20.13
CA ALA A 50 -4.04 -7.76 20.99
C ALA A 50 -5.30 -7.12 20.37
N ALA A 51 -5.15 -6.27 19.35
CA ALA A 51 -6.29 -5.69 18.64
C ALA A 51 -6.97 -6.70 17.71
N ASN A 52 -6.31 -7.82 17.38
CA ASN A 52 -6.83 -8.88 16.50
C ASN A 52 -7.35 -8.36 15.13
N ASN A 53 -6.83 -7.22 14.67
CA ASN A 53 -7.19 -6.62 13.39
C ASN A 53 -6.38 -7.21 12.22
N TRP A 54 -5.26 -7.86 12.54
CA TRP A 54 -4.32 -8.45 11.60
C TRP A 54 -4.12 -9.93 11.91
N ASN A 55 -3.97 -10.76 10.89
CA ASN A 55 -3.60 -12.17 11.02
C ASN A 55 -2.30 -12.45 10.27
N GLU A 56 -1.53 -13.43 10.74
CA GLU A 56 -0.36 -13.91 10.00
C GLU A 56 -0.78 -14.58 8.67
N ILE A 57 0.13 -14.59 7.70
CA ILE A 57 0.00 -15.31 6.44
C ILE A 57 1.17 -16.30 6.34
N THR A 58 0.86 -17.54 5.98
CA THR A 58 1.84 -18.58 5.61
C THR A 58 1.83 -18.81 4.11
N ALA A 59 2.78 -19.62 3.59
CA ALA A 59 2.75 -20.06 2.20
C ALA A 59 1.42 -20.74 1.79
N GLY A 60 0.65 -21.28 2.74
CA GLY A 60 -0.66 -21.87 2.51
C GLY A 60 -1.83 -20.88 2.55
N GLY A 61 -1.57 -19.58 2.70
CA GLY A 61 -2.58 -18.54 2.88
C GLY A 61 -2.69 -18.08 4.34
N VAL A 62 -3.84 -17.52 4.70
CA VAL A 62 -4.08 -16.94 6.03
C VAL A 62 -3.89 -17.99 7.13
N ALA A 63 -3.06 -17.66 8.13
CA ALA A 63 -2.85 -18.45 9.33
C ALA A 63 -4.02 -18.24 10.31
N ASN A 64 -5.19 -18.76 9.98
CA ASN A 64 -6.41 -18.49 10.75
C ASN A 64 -6.23 -18.83 12.25
N GLY A 65 -6.63 -17.91 13.13
CA GLY A 65 -6.44 -18.05 14.58
C GLY A 65 -5.05 -17.66 15.10
N THR A 66 -4.19 -17.08 14.25
CA THR A 66 -2.88 -16.55 14.63
C THR A 66 -2.88 -15.02 14.45
N PRO A 67 -3.22 -14.25 15.50
CA PRO A 67 -3.22 -12.80 15.44
C PRO A 67 -1.81 -12.26 15.21
N ALA A 68 -1.72 -11.20 14.42
CA ALA A 68 -0.48 -10.50 14.16
C ALA A 68 -0.59 -9.03 14.59
N GLY A 69 0.56 -8.38 14.73
CA GLY A 69 0.61 -6.92 14.77
C GLY A 69 0.34 -6.33 13.39
N GLY A 70 0.09 -5.02 13.34
CA GLY A 70 0.02 -4.30 12.08
C GLY A 70 1.34 -4.34 11.30
N PRO A 71 1.33 -3.95 10.01
CA PRO A 71 2.50 -3.95 9.14
C PRO A 71 3.72 -3.29 9.79
N GLN A 72 4.85 -4.01 9.79
CA GLN A 72 6.12 -3.53 10.30
C GLN A 72 7.06 -3.10 9.16
N ASN A 73 8.19 -2.50 9.53
CA ASN A 73 9.23 -2.21 8.55
C ASN A 73 9.67 -3.50 7.86
N ASN A 74 9.80 -3.42 6.54
CA ASN A 74 10.20 -4.51 5.66
C ASN A 74 9.20 -5.70 5.63
N TRP A 75 7.97 -5.54 6.12
CA TRP A 75 6.88 -6.52 5.96
C TRP A 75 6.06 -6.28 4.69
N ALA A 76 5.47 -7.36 4.18
CA ALA A 76 4.37 -7.32 3.24
C ALA A 76 3.02 -7.45 3.96
N PHE A 77 1.97 -6.86 3.38
CA PHE A 77 0.61 -7.11 3.86
C PHE A 77 -0.41 -7.19 2.73
N THR A 78 -1.51 -7.89 3.00
CA THR A 78 -2.63 -8.11 2.09
C THR A 78 -3.89 -7.44 2.64
N TYR A 79 -4.70 -6.87 1.76
CA TYR A 79 -6.03 -6.40 2.10
C TYR A 79 -6.99 -7.58 2.30
N GLY A 80 -7.76 -7.59 3.38
CA GLY A 80 -8.78 -8.60 3.60
C GLY A 80 -10.10 -7.96 4.01
N GLY A 81 -10.89 -7.55 3.03
CA GLY A 81 -12.21 -6.94 3.24
C GLY A 81 -12.41 -5.65 2.44
N ASP A 82 -13.53 -4.99 2.72
CA ASP A 82 -14.07 -3.83 2.03
C ASP A 82 -14.05 -2.58 2.93
N TYR A 83 -12.91 -2.32 3.57
CA TYR A 83 -12.74 -1.18 4.46
C TYR A 83 -11.44 -0.42 4.19
N THR A 84 -11.28 0.71 4.87
CA THR A 84 -10.09 1.56 4.75
C THR A 84 -9.03 1.15 5.77
N ILE A 85 -7.78 1.03 5.33
CA ILE A 85 -6.64 0.80 6.21
C ILE A 85 -5.91 2.13 6.45
N THR A 86 -5.48 2.39 7.68
CA THR A 86 -4.73 3.61 8.03
C THR A 86 -3.24 3.33 8.24
N ALA A 87 -2.38 3.97 7.44
CA ALA A 87 -0.94 4.02 7.63
C ALA A 87 -0.56 5.21 8.54
N ASP A 88 -0.63 4.99 9.85
CA ASP A 88 -0.50 6.01 10.91
C ASP A 88 0.86 6.01 11.63
N VAL A 89 1.82 5.23 11.16
CA VAL A 89 3.15 5.13 11.76
C VAL A 89 4.17 5.92 10.94
N VAL A 90 4.99 6.72 11.63
CA VAL A 90 6.03 7.58 11.05
C VAL A 90 7.04 6.74 10.24
N ASP A 91 7.33 7.20 9.02
CA ASP A 91 8.42 6.73 8.16
C ASP A 91 8.43 5.20 7.97
N ARG A 92 7.23 4.59 7.88
CA ARG A 92 7.11 3.15 7.73
C ARG A 92 7.57 2.74 6.34
N ILE A 93 8.46 1.75 6.27
CA ILE A 93 8.96 1.17 5.02
C ILE A 93 8.29 -0.18 4.81
N ILE A 94 7.31 -0.25 3.92
CA ILE A 94 6.57 -1.47 3.60
C ILE A 94 7.18 -2.12 2.35
N THR A 95 7.38 -3.43 2.41
CA THR A 95 7.95 -4.17 1.28
C THR A 95 6.96 -4.26 0.12
N ALA A 96 5.73 -4.69 0.41
CA ALA A 96 4.69 -4.86 -0.59
C ALA A 96 3.29 -4.69 0.00
N ILE A 97 2.38 -4.15 -0.81
CA ILE A 97 0.94 -4.13 -0.53
C ILE A 97 0.26 -4.98 -1.59
N ASN A 98 -0.47 -6.01 -1.16
CA ASN A 98 -1.27 -6.83 -2.06
C ASN A 98 -2.76 -6.48 -1.94
N VAL A 99 -3.37 -6.11 -3.07
CA VAL A 99 -4.83 -5.96 -3.21
C VAL A 99 -5.42 -6.88 -4.28
N GLU A 100 -4.61 -7.78 -4.86
CA GLU A 100 -5.09 -8.81 -5.79
C GLU A 100 -6.14 -9.71 -5.13
N GLY A 101 -7.26 -9.91 -5.81
CA GLY A 101 -8.38 -10.71 -5.28
C GLY A 101 -9.16 -10.04 -4.14
N THR A 102 -8.96 -8.73 -3.92
CA THR A 102 -9.62 -7.96 -2.86
C THR A 102 -10.41 -6.80 -3.46
N THR A 103 -11.31 -6.20 -2.67
CA THR A 103 -12.09 -5.00 -3.05
C THR A 103 -11.81 -3.87 -2.07
N PRO A 104 -10.61 -3.25 -2.12
CA PRO A 104 -10.21 -2.31 -1.08
C PRO A 104 -11.03 -1.02 -1.20
N VAL A 105 -11.55 -0.54 -0.06
CA VAL A 105 -12.21 0.77 -0.03
C VAL A 105 -11.19 1.89 0.01
N GLY A 106 -10.07 1.72 0.72
CA GLY A 106 -8.99 2.69 0.62
C GLY A 106 -7.75 2.41 1.46
N LEU A 107 -6.69 3.13 1.14
CA LEU A 107 -5.49 3.31 1.95
C LEU A 107 -5.40 4.79 2.36
N ASN A 108 -5.45 5.06 3.66
CA ASN A 108 -5.23 6.39 4.19
C ASN A 108 -3.78 6.54 4.67
N ILE A 109 -3.03 7.44 4.05
CA ILE A 109 -1.65 7.78 4.39
C ILE A 109 -1.69 8.94 5.38
N ALA A 110 -1.72 8.59 6.67
CA ALA A 110 -1.71 9.57 7.77
C ALA A 110 -0.29 9.98 8.16
N GLN A 111 0.71 9.17 7.83
CA GLN A 111 2.13 9.43 8.03
C GLN A 111 2.94 9.05 6.79
N ASN A 112 4.13 9.64 6.65
CA ASN A 112 5.05 9.33 5.54
C ASN A 112 5.27 7.82 5.46
N THR A 113 4.99 7.26 4.29
CA THR A 113 5.07 5.82 4.06
C THR A 113 5.83 5.56 2.77
N VAL A 114 6.80 4.66 2.84
CA VAL A 114 7.52 4.16 1.67
C VAL A 114 7.01 2.76 1.36
N VAL A 115 6.71 2.49 0.09
CA VAL A 115 6.25 1.19 -0.37
C VAL A 115 7.13 0.71 -1.52
N GLY A 116 7.65 -0.50 -1.37
CA GLY A 116 8.38 -1.21 -2.42
C GLY A 116 7.52 -1.43 -3.66
N SER A 117 6.41 -2.15 -3.48
CA SER A 117 5.49 -2.47 -4.56
C SER A 117 4.03 -2.50 -4.10
N ILE A 118 3.12 -2.28 -5.05
CA ILE A 118 1.67 -2.48 -4.85
C ILE A 118 1.21 -3.41 -5.96
N ILE A 119 0.65 -4.56 -5.58
CA ILE A 119 0.07 -5.54 -6.49
C ILE A 119 -1.44 -5.33 -6.53
N THR A 120 -2.02 -5.09 -7.71
CA THR A 120 -3.47 -4.90 -7.80
C THR A 120 -4.24 -5.98 -8.51
N GLY A 121 -3.61 -6.74 -9.42
CA GLY A 121 -4.33 -7.76 -10.21
C GLY A 121 -5.50 -7.19 -11.02
N GLY A 122 -5.42 -5.90 -11.38
CA GLY A 122 -6.51 -5.16 -12.03
C GLY A 122 -7.53 -4.52 -11.08
N ASN A 123 -7.43 -4.75 -9.76
CA ASN A 123 -8.22 -4.03 -8.77
C ASN A 123 -7.73 -2.58 -8.63
N LEU A 124 -8.62 -1.71 -8.17
CA LEU A 124 -8.30 -0.33 -7.84
C LEU A 124 -7.96 -0.25 -6.36
N LEU A 125 -6.88 0.43 -5.99
CA LEU A 125 -6.63 0.85 -4.61
C LEU A 125 -6.85 2.36 -4.49
N PRO A 126 -7.96 2.82 -3.90
CA PRO A 126 -8.12 4.23 -3.59
C PRO A 126 -7.10 4.66 -2.54
N VAL A 127 -6.32 5.70 -2.83
CA VAL A 127 -5.34 6.25 -1.87
C VAL A 127 -5.74 7.67 -1.50
N THR A 128 -5.80 7.95 -0.20
CA THR A 128 -5.94 9.29 0.38
C THR A 128 -4.66 9.62 1.13
N ILE A 129 -4.11 10.82 0.91
CA ILE A 129 -2.88 11.27 1.58
C ILE A 129 -3.20 12.50 2.41
N THR A 130 -2.88 12.44 3.71
CA THR A 130 -3.05 13.58 4.62
C THR A 130 -2.14 14.73 4.19
N ALA A 131 -2.62 15.97 4.31
CA ALA A 131 -1.86 17.15 3.91
C ALA A 131 -0.47 17.19 4.58
N GLY A 132 0.57 17.42 3.78
CA GLY A 132 1.95 17.44 4.25
C GLY A 132 2.55 16.05 4.54
N LYS A 133 1.89 14.96 4.13
CA LYS A 133 2.42 13.59 4.15
C LYS A 133 2.67 13.09 2.74
N SER A 134 3.42 12.01 2.64
CA SER A 134 3.76 11.39 1.37
C SER A 134 3.59 9.88 1.37
N LEU A 135 3.20 9.35 0.21
CA LEU A 135 3.40 7.96 -0.16
C LEU A 135 4.49 7.92 -1.22
N THR A 136 5.62 7.30 -0.90
CA THR A 136 6.73 7.13 -1.84
C THR A 136 6.77 5.71 -2.34
N LEU A 137 6.73 5.54 -3.67
CA LEU A 137 6.94 4.25 -4.32
C LEU A 137 8.40 4.17 -4.77
N ASN A 138 9.19 3.23 -4.22
CA ASN A 138 10.61 3.09 -4.52
C ASN A 138 10.95 1.85 -5.36
N GLY A 139 9.94 1.39 -6.12
CA GLY A 139 9.93 0.23 -7.03
C GLY A 139 11.29 -0.27 -7.49
N THR A 140 11.73 -1.40 -6.94
CA THR A 140 12.93 -2.14 -7.36
C THR A 140 12.74 -3.67 -7.38
N ASN A 141 11.49 -4.15 -7.26
CA ASN A 141 11.09 -5.54 -6.94
C ASN A 141 10.87 -5.78 -5.44
N ALA A 142 9.72 -6.36 -5.07
CA ALA A 142 9.57 -6.99 -3.77
C ALA A 142 10.31 -8.32 -3.87
N VAL A 143 11.62 -8.30 -3.59
CA VAL A 143 12.46 -9.51 -3.59
C VAL A 143 13.25 -9.56 -2.30
N ALA A 144 13.36 -10.78 -1.79
CA ALA A 144 13.71 -11.19 -0.45
C ALA A 144 14.86 -10.46 0.25
N ALA A 145 14.59 -10.11 1.51
CA ALA A 145 15.59 -10.20 2.56
C ALA A 145 15.00 -10.67 3.90
N ASN A 146 13.72 -10.39 4.20
CA ASN A 146 13.14 -10.93 5.44
C ASN A 146 11.62 -11.17 5.48
N HIS A 147 10.77 -10.44 4.75
CA HIS A 147 9.30 -10.62 4.81
C HIS A 147 8.60 -10.09 3.54
N GLY A 148 9.20 -10.36 2.38
CA GLY A 148 8.68 -9.99 1.08
C GLY A 148 8.17 -11.22 0.35
N PHE A 149 7.38 -10.96 -0.70
CA PHE A 149 7.13 -11.99 -1.70
C PHE A 149 8.39 -12.17 -2.57
N ASP A 150 8.65 -13.31 -3.20
CA ASP A 150 9.86 -13.55 -4.03
C ASP A 150 9.54 -13.54 -5.53
N VAL A 151 9.25 -12.37 -6.10
CA VAL A 151 8.87 -12.20 -7.53
C VAL A 151 8.95 -10.73 -8.00
N PRO A 152 9.01 -10.45 -9.33
CA PRO A 152 9.18 -9.09 -9.87
C PRO A 152 8.07 -8.13 -9.44
N ALA A 153 8.41 -6.88 -9.05
CA ALA A 153 7.42 -5.87 -8.72
C ALA A 153 6.84 -5.18 -9.95
N ASP A 154 5.61 -4.72 -9.78
CA ASP A 154 5.03 -3.68 -10.63
C ASP A 154 5.79 -2.37 -10.46
N ASN A 155 6.37 -1.90 -11.57
CA ASN A 155 7.06 -0.61 -11.65
C ASN A 155 6.07 0.47 -12.10
N TYR A 156 5.64 1.31 -11.17
CA TYR A 156 4.81 2.49 -11.48
C TYR A 156 5.65 3.60 -12.10
N THR A 157 5.97 3.49 -13.39
CA THR A 157 6.63 4.56 -14.14
C THR A 157 5.62 5.62 -14.56
N GLY A 158 5.76 6.85 -14.05
CA GLY A 158 4.89 7.98 -14.43
C GLY A 158 4.44 8.87 -13.28
N LEU A 159 4.61 8.43 -12.03
CA LEU A 159 4.27 9.21 -10.83
C LEU A 159 5.41 10.13 -10.38
N GLY A 160 6.20 10.66 -11.31
CA GLY A 160 7.51 11.30 -11.03
C GLY A 160 7.51 12.16 -9.76
N ASN A 161 8.40 11.81 -8.82
CA ASN A 161 8.62 12.45 -7.51
C ASN A 161 7.42 13.26 -7.01
N ILE A 162 6.43 12.56 -6.44
CA ILE A 162 5.38 13.18 -5.63
C ILE A 162 6.06 13.64 -4.33
N THR A 163 6.54 14.89 -4.33
CA THR A 163 6.92 15.65 -3.13
C THR A 163 5.83 16.65 -2.82
#